data_AF-A8P840-F1
#
_entry.id   AF-A8P840-F1
#
_cell.length_a   1.000
_cell.length_b   1.000
_cell.length_c   1.000
_cell.angle_alpha   90.00
_cell.angle_beta   90.00
_cell.angle_gamma   90.00
#
_symmetry.space_group_name_H-M   'P 1'
#
loop_
_entity.id
_entity.type
_entity.pdbx_description
1 polymer ?
#
loop_
_entity_poly.entity_id
_entity_poly.type
_entity_poly.pdbx_seq_one_letter_code
_entity_poly.pdbx_strand_id
1 'polypeptide(L)'
;MANHGYINRDGKNLSAWSIAKGLRECYGLTMPFSIFLSYTTFLLLRKFRPIDLYEIGKHGVVEHNASLVHHDTPPGQIYAPIEIDQGLVEAVVKDAQTVVEAEVEVDGVKQKKTETLYSIFDMGRSRVRREKESPPLTSVQAKIARGELAIIQAVWEKKVGEKVGSPIEWIKRWLGEERLPDGWKPDREVGFVATNTRNKAIQKAMEEIRKQEAEAADPKAKL
;
A
#
# COMPACT_ATOMS: atom_id res chain seq x y z
N MET A 1 -1.95 9.76 -8.67
CA MET A 1 -3.16 10.53 -9.11
C MET A 1 -2.81 11.89 -9.73
N ALA A 2 -2.17 12.81 -8.99
CA ALA A 2 -1.79 14.14 -9.50
C ALA A 2 -0.87 14.05 -10.75
N ASN A 3 0.16 13.20 -10.71
CA ASN A 3 1.08 12.95 -11.85
C ASN A 3 0.38 12.54 -13.15
N HIS A 4 -0.82 11.97 -13.05
CA HIS A 4 -1.61 11.51 -14.19
C HIS A 4 -2.83 12.41 -14.49
N GLY A 5 -3.05 13.48 -13.71
CA GLY A 5 -4.12 14.45 -13.96
C GLY A 5 -5.52 14.01 -13.49
N TYR A 6 -5.64 12.98 -12.66
CA TYR A 6 -6.91 12.60 -12.03
C TYR A 6 -7.36 13.56 -10.92
N ILE A 7 -6.41 14.35 -10.41
CA ILE A 7 -6.60 15.51 -9.54
C ILE A 7 -5.65 16.61 -10.04
N ASN A 8 -5.73 17.82 -9.49
CA ASN A 8 -4.86 18.93 -9.90
C ASN A 8 -3.38 18.52 -9.84
N ARG A 9 -2.65 18.76 -10.94
CA ARG A 9 -1.26 18.30 -11.13
C ARG A 9 -0.28 18.96 -10.16
N ASP A 10 -0.59 20.18 -9.72
CA ASP A 10 0.19 20.90 -8.71
C ASP A 10 -0.08 20.40 -7.28
N GLY A 11 -1.05 19.49 -7.11
CA GLY A 11 -1.44 18.97 -5.80
C GLY A 11 -2.18 19.97 -4.93
N LYS A 12 -2.67 21.09 -5.48
CA LYS A 12 -3.27 22.19 -4.71
C LYS A 12 -4.77 22.30 -4.90
N ASN A 13 -5.43 22.98 -3.96
CA ASN A 13 -6.86 23.31 -4.02
C ASN A 13 -7.76 22.08 -4.28
N LEU A 14 -7.48 20.99 -3.57
CA LEU A 14 -8.20 19.73 -3.68
C LEU A 14 -9.36 19.69 -2.71
N SER A 15 -10.58 19.52 -3.23
CA SER A 15 -11.75 19.22 -2.40
C SER A 15 -11.83 17.72 -2.09
N ALA A 16 -12.51 17.35 -1.01
CA ALA A 16 -12.76 15.94 -0.68
C ALA A 16 -13.42 15.19 -1.85
N TRP A 17 -14.37 15.85 -2.53
CA TRP A 17 -15.01 15.32 -3.73
C TRP A 17 -14.05 15.09 -4.89
N SER A 18 -13.13 16.03 -5.16
CA SER A 18 -12.12 15.86 -6.23
C SER A 18 -11.20 14.66 -5.96
N ILE A 19 -10.82 14.45 -4.70
CA ILE A 19 -10.04 13.27 -4.29
C ILE A 19 -10.88 12.00 -4.43
N ALA A 20 -12.15 12.00 -4.00
CA ALA A 20 -13.04 10.84 -4.15
C ALA A 20 -13.20 10.43 -5.62
N LYS A 21 -13.47 11.40 -6.49
CA LYS A 21 -13.59 11.19 -7.95
C LYS A 21 -12.28 10.64 -8.51
N GLY A 22 -11.15 11.24 -8.15
CA GLY A 22 -9.85 10.80 -8.61
C GLY A 22 -9.47 9.39 -8.14
N LEU A 23 -9.83 9.00 -6.91
CA LEU A 23 -9.62 7.63 -6.39
C LEU A 23 -10.41 6.60 -7.22
N ARG A 24 -11.67 6.91 -7.52
CA ARG A 24 -12.51 6.07 -8.37
C ARG A 24 -11.96 5.96 -9.79
N GLU A 25 -11.64 7.08 -10.42
CA GLU A 25 -11.20 7.11 -11.82
C GLU A 25 -9.79 6.56 -12.01
N CYS A 26 -8.88 6.81 -11.07
CA CYS A 26 -7.49 6.35 -11.15
C CYS A 26 -7.36 4.89 -10.76
N TYR A 27 -8.04 4.43 -9.71
CA TYR A 27 -7.77 3.12 -9.10
C TYR A 27 -8.97 2.17 -9.09
N GLY A 28 -10.12 2.58 -9.64
CA GLY A 28 -11.32 1.74 -9.65
C GLY A 28 -11.94 1.57 -8.27
N LEU A 29 -11.70 2.47 -7.31
CA LEU A 29 -12.39 2.38 -6.03
C LEU A 29 -13.90 2.64 -6.21
N THR A 30 -14.74 1.92 -5.46
CA THR A 30 -16.18 2.22 -5.46
C THR A 30 -16.41 3.62 -4.94
N MET A 31 -17.45 4.30 -5.44
CA MET A 31 -17.73 5.68 -5.02
C MET A 31 -17.99 5.81 -3.51
N PRO A 32 -18.78 4.93 -2.86
CA PRO A 32 -18.97 5.00 -1.41
C PRO A 32 -17.65 4.87 -0.63
N PHE A 33 -16.76 3.99 -1.06
CA PHE A 33 -15.46 3.80 -0.41
C PHE A 33 -14.55 5.01 -0.63
N SER A 34 -14.54 5.57 -1.83
CA SER A 34 -13.77 6.79 -2.16
C SER A 34 -14.25 8.01 -1.37
N ILE A 35 -15.56 8.18 -1.20
CA ILE A 35 -16.15 9.23 -0.35
C ILE A 35 -15.73 9.04 1.11
N PHE A 36 -15.80 7.81 1.62
CA PHE A 36 -15.36 7.52 2.98
C PHE A 36 -13.90 7.92 3.21
N LEU A 37 -12.97 7.44 2.37
CA LEU A 37 -11.54 7.74 2.54
C LEU A 37 -11.25 9.26 2.49
N SER A 38 -11.85 9.95 1.52
CA SER A 38 -11.62 11.40 1.33
C SER A 38 -12.27 12.25 2.42
N TYR A 39 -13.56 12.08 2.71
CA TYR A 39 -14.25 12.92 3.68
C TYR A 39 -13.81 12.62 5.12
N THR A 40 -13.51 11.37 5.46
CA THR A 40 -12.94 11.04 6.78
C THR A 40 -11.57 11.70 6.95
N THR A 41 -10.72 11.74 5.92
CA THR A 41 -9.44 12.46 5.96
C THR A 41 -9.65 13.96 6.24
N PHE A 42 -10.59 14.62 5.56
CA PHE A 42 -10.89 16.05 5.78
C PHE A 42 -11.42 16.31 7.19
N LEU A 43 -12.30 15.44 7.68
CA LEU A 43 -12.85 15.53 9.03
C LEU A 43 -11.74 15.41 10.08
N LEU A 44 -10.85 14.41 9.94
CA LEU A 44 -9.73 14.20 10.86
C LEU A 44 -8.70 15.34 10.82
N LEU A 45 -8.46 15.92 9.64
CA LEU A 45 -7.64 17.12 9.48
C LEU A 45 -8.33 18.41 9.98
N ARG A 46 -9.63 18.34 10.28
CA ARG A 46 -10.50 19.47 10.65
C ARG A 46 -10.50 20.56 9.57
N LYS A 47 -10.55 20.15 8.30
CA LYS A 47 -10.52 21.02 7.12
C LYS A 47 -11.90 21.04 6.47
N PHE A 48 -12.51 22.22 6.42
CA PHE A 48 -13.79 22.49 5.73
C PHE A 48 -13.59 23.28 4.43
N ARG A 49 -12.33 23.40 3.98
CA ARG A 49 -11.90 24.05 2.75
C ARG A 49 -11.11 23.06 1.89
N PRO A 50 -10.92 23.33 0.59
CA PRO A 50 -9.93 22.62 -0.19
C PRO A 50 -8.54 22.66 0.47
N ILE A 51 -7.78 21.60 0.28
CA ILE A 51 -6.45 21.41 0.85
C ILE A 51 -5.40 21.22 -0.24
N ASP A 52 -4.14 21.39 0.12
CA ASP A 52 -3.02 20.90 -0.67
C ASP A 52 -2.65 19.47 -0.24
N LEU A 53 -2.15 18.63 -1.15
CA LEU A 53 -1.77 17.23 -0.84
C LEU A 53 -0.83 17.12 0.34
N TYR A 54 0.10 18.07 0.46
CA TYR A 54 1.04 18.15 1.59
C TYR A 54 0.32 18.19 2.95
N GLU A 55 -0.89 18.77 3.03
CA GLU A 55 -1.64 18.84 4.29
C GLU A 55 -2.08 17.46 4.81
N ILE A 56 -2.15 16.44 3.95
CA ILE A 56 -2.48 15.05 4.34
C ILE A 56 -1.34 14.43 5.15
N GLY A 57 -0.09 14.86 4.93
CA GLY A 57 1.10 14.40 5.64
C GLY A 57 1.20 14.88 7.09
N LYS A 58 0.13 15.44 7.67
CA LYS A 58 0.11 15.88 9.07
C LYS A 58 0.17 14.67 10.00
N HIS A 59 1.19 14.65 10.86
CA HIS A 59 1.49 13.51 11.71
C HIS A 59 0.43 13.22 12.76
N GLY A 60 0.19 11.92 12.99
CA GLY A 60 -0.73 11.41 14.00
C GLY A 60 -2.21 11.56 13.60
N VAL A 61 -2.49 11.88 12.34
CA VAL A 61 -3.85 11.95 11.80
C VAL A 61 -4.11 10.73 10.92
N VAL A 62 -3.88 10.87 9.61
CA VAL A 62 -3.87 9.73 8.67
C VAL A 62 -2.43 9.25 8.51
N GLU A 63 -1.49 10.17 8.34
CA GLU A 63 -0.07 9.86 8.34
C GLU A 63 0.38 9.29 9.69
N HIS A 64 1.24 8.28 9.62
CA HIS A 64 1.80 7.57 10.76
C HIS A 64 3.21 7.03 10.46
N ASN A 65 3.95 6.77 11.55
CA ASN A 65 5.24 6.07 11.50
C ASN A 65 5.10 4.64 10.96
N ALA A 66 6.23 3.98 10.70
CA ALA A 66 6.30 2.67 10.07
C ALA A 66 5.63 2.66 8.68
N SER A 67 5.68 3.78 7.96
CA SER A 67 5.24 3.87 6.56
C SER A 67 6.09 2.96 5.67
N LEU A 68 5.51 2.45 4.58
CA LEU A 68 6.17 1.43 3.76
C LEU A 68 7.43 1.95 3.06
N VAL A 69 7.38 3.19 2.54
CA VAL A 69 8.44 3.81 1.73
C VAL A 69 8.78 5.25 2.13
N HIS A 70 8.24 5.73 3.26
CA HIS A 70 8.54 7.04 3.83
C HIS A 70 9.16 6.87 5.22
N HIS A 71 10.04 7.80 5.58
CA HIS A 71 10.58 7.87 6.94
C HIS A 71 9.54 8.32 7.95
N ASP A 72 9.76 7.94 9.20
CA ASP A 72 8.97 8.39 10.33
C ASP A 72 9.07 9.91 10.51
N THR A 73 8.03 10.53 11.07
CA THR A 73 8.06 11.97 11.34
C THR A 73 9.09 12.27 12.44
N PRO A 74 10.09 13.14 12.18
CA PRO A 74 11.09 13.48 13.18
C PRO A 74 10.46 14.15 14.42
N PRO A 75 11.07 13.99 15.61
CA PRO A 75 10.58 14.65 16.82
C PRO A 75 10.42 16.17 16.64
N GLY A 76 9.26 16.69 17.03
CA GLY A 76 8.94 18.12 16.94
C GLY A 76 8.45 18.60 15.57
N GLN A 77 8.43 17.74 14.55
CA GLN A 77 7.86 18.08 13.24
C GLN A 77 6.35 17.81 13.21
N ILE A 78 5.61 18.67 12.50
CA ILE A 78 4.15 18.56 12.34
C ILE A 78 3.80 17.67 11.14
N TYR A 79 4.66 17.68 10.11
CA TYR A 79 4.46 16.98 8.85
C TYR A 79 5.59 15.97 8.64
N ALA A 80 5.25 14.81 8.11
CA ALA A 80 6.21 13.79 7.74
C ALA A 80 7.06 14.20 6.52
N PRO A 81 8.28 13.64 6.39
CA PRO A 81 9.01 13.65 5.13
C PRO A 81 8.16 13.07 4.00
N ILE A 82 8.19 13.71 2.83
CA ILE A 82 7.37 13.32 1.67
C ILE A 82 8.19 12.58 0.60
N GLU A 83 9.51 12.55 0.77
CA GLU A 83 10.43 11.91 -0.14
C GLU A 83 10.30 10.39 -0.06
N ILE A 84 10.22 9.75 -1.21
CA ILE A 84 10.27 8.29 -1.31
C ILE A 84 11.71 7.83 -1.05
N ASP A 85 11.89 7.01 -0.01
CA ASP A 85 13.16 6.35 0.25
C ASP A 85 13.30 5.11 -0.64
N GLN A 86 14.25 5.16 -1.57
CA GLN A 86 14.50 4.07 -2.51
C GLN A 86 15.06 2.80 -1.84
N GLY A 87 15.74 2.94 -0.70
CA GLY A 87 16.16 1.80 0.12
C GLY A 87 14.97 1.06 0.75
N LEU A 88 13.93 1.78 1.18
CA LEU A 88 12.69 1.19 1.65
C LEU A 88 11.90 0.55 0.50
N VAL A 89 11.88 1.15 -0.70
CA VAL A 89 11.30 0.51 -1.90
C VAL A 89 12.01 -0.81 -2.20
N GLU A 90 13.34 -0.83 -2.22
CA GLU A 90 14.14 -2.05 -2.40
C GLU A 90 13.89 -3.07 -1.30
N ALA A 91 13.62 -2.65 -0.06
CA ALA A 91 13.24 -3.55 1.02
C ALA A 91 11.87 -4.22 0.77
N VAL A 92 10.88 -3.51 0.22
CA VAL A 92 9.61 -4.12 -0.22
C VAL A 92 9.83 -5.17 -1.30
N VAL A 93 10.70 -4.89 -2.27
CA VAL A 93 11.04 -5.84 -3.34
C VAL A 93 11.68 -7.11 -2.77
N LYS A 94 12.57 -6.97 -1.79
CA LYS A 94 13.20 -8.11 -1.09
C LYS A 94 12.22 -8.91 -0.24
N ASP A 95 11.19 -8.24 0.31
CA ASP A 95 10.14 -8.91 1.08
C ASP A 95 9.22 -9.76 0.20
N ALA A 96 9.13 -9.47 -1.10
CA ALA A 96 8.34 -10.22 -2.06
C ALA A 96 9.05 -11.52 -2.48
N GLN A 97 8.56 -12.65 -1.96
CA GLN A 97 9.20 -13.97 -2.16
C GLN A 97 8.35 -14.94 -2.98
N THR A 98 7.14 -14.54 -3.40
CA THR A 98 6.23 -15.42 -4.14
C THR A 98 6.56 -15.46 -5.63
N VAL A 99 7.38 -16.42 -6.05
CA VAL A 99 7.75 -16.62 -7.47
C VAL A 99 6.71 -17.48 -8.20
N VAL A 100 6.35 -17.10 -9.42
CA VAL A 100 5.40 -17.79 -10.29
C VAL A 100 5.92 -17.89 -11.72
N GLU A 101 5.43 -18.86 -12.49
CA GLU A 101 5.54 -18.88 -13.94
C GLU A 101 4.25 -18.31 -14.55
N ALA A 102 4.34 -17.14 -15.20
CA ALA A 102 3.26 -16.54 -15.94
C ALA A 102 3.39 -16.87 -17.43
N GLU A 103 2.26 -17.14 -18.09
CA GLU A 103 2.21 -17.19 -19.56
C GLU A 103 2.10 -15.75 -20.09
N VAL A 104 3.02 -15.38 -20.97
CA VAL A 104 3.06 -14.10 -21.66
C VAL A 104 3.04 -14.33 -23.16
N GLU A 105 2.36 -13.47 -23.90
CA GLU A 105 2.38 -13.50 -25.36
C GLU A 105 3.29 -12.39 -25.87
N VAL A 106 4.33 -12.77 -26.62
CA VAL A 106 5.28 -11.85 -27.25
C VAL A 106 5.28 -12.16 -28.74
N ASP A 107 4.90 -11.18 -29.55
CA ASP A 107 4.80 -11.30 -31.01
C ASP A 107 3.93 -12.49 -31.47
N GLY A 108 2.82 -12.74 -30.78
CA GLY A 108 1.90 -13.85 -31.06
C GLY A 108 2.37 -15.21 -30.55
N VAL A 109 3.52 -15.29 -29.88
CA VAL A 109 4.09 -16.52 -29.33
C VAL A 109 3.89 -16.56 -27.81
N LYS A 110 3.22 -17.61 -27.34
CA LYS A 110 3.10 -17.91 -25.91
C LYS A 110 4.43 -18.38 -25.35
N GLN A 111 4.89 -17.70 -24.31
CA GLN A 111 6.13 -17.99 -23.60
C GLN A 111 5.85 -18.03 -22.10
N LYS A 112 6.65 -18.81 -21.37
CA LYS A 112 6.64 -18.78 -19.91
C LYS A 112 7.67 -17.75 -19.44
N LYS A 113 7.26 -16.88 -18.52
CA LYS A 113 8.12 -15.91 -17.87
C LYS A 113 8.03 -16.08 -16.36
N THR A 114 9.18 -16.11 -15.70
CA THR A 114 9.24 -16.06 -14.24
C THR A 114 8.88 -14.64 -13.79
N GLU A 115 7.92 -14.54 -12.87
CA GLU A 115 7.50 -13.29 -12.23
C GLU A 115 7.50 -13.45 -10.71
N THR A 116 7.74 -12.36 -9.99
CA THR A 116 7.58 -12.32 -8.53
C THR A 116 6.32 -11.53 -8.20
N LEU A 117 5.48 -12.10 -7.35
CA LEU A 117 4.30 -11.48 -6.81
C LEU A 117 4.56 -11.01 -5.37
N TYR A 118 4.01 -9.85 -5.04
CA TYR A 118 3.90 -9.35 -3.68
C TYR A 118 2.58 -9.86 -3.10
N SER A 119 2.64 -10.99 -2.40
CA SER A 119 1.47 -11.67 -1.83
C SER A 119 1.03 -11.06 -0.50
N ILE A 120 -0.12 -11.50 0.03
CA ILE A 120 -0.57 -11.13 1.39
C ILE A 120 0.47 -11.51 2.46
N PHE A 121 1.17 -12.63 2.30
CA PHE A 121 2.19 -13.05 3.27
C PHE A 121 3.42 -12.14 3.20
N ASP A 122 3.84 -11.77 1.99
CA ASP A 122 4.94 -10.81 1.76
C ASP A 122 4.59 -9.41 2.31
N MET A 123 3.33 -8.97 2.16
CA MET A 123 2.83 -7.74 2.79
C MET A 123 2.86 -7.81 4.32
N GLY A 124 2.52 -8.96 4.89
CA GLY A 124 2.68 -9.23 6.32
C GLY A 124 4.14 -9.09 6.76
N ARG A 125 5.08 -9.63 5.97
CA ARG A 125 6.53 -9.53 6.21
C ARG A 125 6.99 -8.07 6.21
N SER A 126 6.60 -7.30 5.19
CA SER A 126 6.91 -5.87 5.13
C SER A 126 6.37 -5.09 6.34
N ARG A 127 5.15 -5.38 6.80
CA ARG A 127 4.60 -4.74 8.01
C ARG A 127 5.35 -5.09 9.27
N VAL A 128 5.62 -6.38 9.49
CA VAL A 128 6.37 -6.82 10.68
C VAL A 128 7.74 -6.19 10.70
N ARG A 129 8.44 -6.13 9.55
CA ARG A 129 9.72 -5.43 9.42
C ARG A 129 9.60 -3.94 9.76
N ARG A 130 8.70 -3.21 9.10
CA ARG A 130 8.55 -1.76 9.33
C ARG A 130 8.17 -1.42 10.77
N GLU A 131 7.34 -2.24 11.42
CA GLU A 131 6.98 -2.04 12.84
C GLU A 131 8.12 -2.32 13.82
N LYS A 132 9.14 -3.10 13.42
CA LYS A 132 10.37 -3.31 14.24
C LYS A 132 11.37 -2.17 14.09
N GLU A 133 11.40 -1.54 12.93
CA GLU A 133 12.33 -0.47 12.57
C GLU A 133 11.84 0.92 13.01
N SER A 134 10.65 1.00 13.59
CA SER A 134 9.97 2.25 13.95
C SER A 134 9.45 2.19 15.40
N PRO A 135 9.19 3.35 16.04
CA PRO A 135 8.53 3.38 17.34
C PRO A 135 7.17 2.65 17.30
N PRO A 136 6.72 2.08 18.44
CA PRO A 136 5.47 1.34 18.49
C PRO A 136 4.28 2.17 18.01
N LEU A 137 3.48 1.58 17.11
CA LEU A 137 2.24 2.18 16.64
C LEU A 137 1.13 2.02 17.67
N THR A 138 0.23 3.01 17.71
CA THR A 138 -1.06 2.82 18.37
C THR A 138 -1.92 1.80 17.60
N SER A 139 -2.90 1.20 18.28
CA SER A 139 -3.83 0.25 17.65
C SER A 139 -4.62 0.84 16.47
N VAL A 140 -4.83 2.17 16.45
CA VAL A 140 -5.49 2.87 15.34
C VAL A 140 -4.54 3.00 14.16
N GLN A 141 -3.32 3.48 14.38
CA GLN A 141 -2.30 3.60 13.32
C GLN A 141 -1.96 2.24 12.71
N ALA A 142 -1.81 1.19 13.54
CA ALA A 142 -1.56 -0.16 13.03
C ALA A 142 -2.70 -0.68 12.13
N LYS A 143 -3.96 -0.30 12.40
CA LYS A 143 -5.10 -0.62 11.53
C LYS A 143 -5.07 0.17 10.22
N ILE A 144 -4.71 1.45 10.26
CA ILE A 144 -4.56 2.29 9.06
C ILE A 144 -3.46 1.71 8.17
N ALA A 145 -2.27 1.51 8.74
CA ALA A 145 -1.09 1.01 8.04
C ALA A 145 -1.31 -0.33 7.34
N ARG A 146 -2.10 -1.22 7.96
CA ARG A 146 -2.50 -2.50 7.36
C ARG A 146 -3.60 -2.33 6.31
N GLY A 147 -4.52 -1.40 6.54
CA GLY A 147 -5.57 -1.03 5.60
C GLY A 147 -5.02 -0.49 4.28
N GLU A 148 -3.93 0.30 4.33
CA GLU A 148 -3.24 0.80 3.13
C GLU A 148 -2.73 -0.34 2.24
N LEU A 149 -2.04 -1.33 2.83
CA LEU A 149 -1.61 -2.53 2.09
C LEU A 149 -2.80 -3.36 1.57
N ALA A 150 -3.90 -3.42 2.32
CA ALA A 150 -5.10 -4.11 1.86
C ALA A 150 -5.72 -3.43 0.63
N ILE A 151 -5.68 -2.10 0.55
CA ILE A 151 -6.09 -1.34 -0.64
C ILE A 151 -5.12 -1.59 -1.79
N ILE A 152 -3.80 -1.52 -1.55
CA ILE A 152 -2.76 -1.83 -2.55
C ILE A 152 -3.02 -3.22 -3.14
N GLN A 153 -3.16 -4.24 -2.29
CA GLN A 153 -3.45 -5.59 -2.76
C GLN A 153 -4.75 -5.67 -3.56
N ALA A 154 -5.81 -5.00 -3.14
CA ALA A 154 -7.08 -5.03 -3.86
C ALA A 154 -7.01 -4.38 -5.24
N VAL A 155 -6.20 -3.33 -5.40
CA VAL A 155 -6.03 -2.60 -6.67
C VAL A 155 -5.13 -3.37 -7.64
N TRP A 156 -4.05 -3.97 -7.15
CA TRP A 156 -2.96 -4.47 -8.00
C TRP A 156 -2.92 -5.99 -8.14
N GLU A 157 -3.72 -6.74 -7.39
CA GLU A 157 -3.63 -8.20 -7.41
C GLU A 157 -3.96 -8.82 -8.77
N LYS A 158 -3.17 -9.84 -9.10
CA LYS A 158 -3.45 -10.80 -10.15
C LYS A 158 -3.50 -12.19 -9.57
N LYS A 159 -4.20 -13.07 -10.27
CA LYS A 159 -4.14 -14.50 -10.05
C LYS A 159 -3.29 -15.12 -11.16
N VAL A 160 -2.21 -15.80 -10.78
CA VAL A 160 -1.33 -16.54 -11.70
C VAL A 160 -1.32 -18.00 -11.22
N GLY A 161 -2.00 -18.87 -11.95
CA GLY A 161 -2.30 -20.23 -11.49
C GLY A 161 -3.09 -20.21 -10.16
N GLU A 162 -2.53 -20.83 -9.13
CA GLU A 162 -3.11 -20.87 -7.78
C GLU A 162 -2.64 -19.72 -6.87
N LYS A 163 -1.64 -18.94 -7.32
CA LYS A 163 -1.05 -17.87 -6.52
C LYS A 163 -1.76 -16.55 -6.80
N VAL A 164 -1.89 -15.74 -5.75
CA VAL A 164 -2.49 -14.41 -5.81
C VAL A 164 -1.54 -13.40 -5.19
N GLY A 165 -1.31 -12.29 -5.89
CA GLY A 165 -0.41 -11.24 -5.45
C GLY A 165 -0.30 -10.13 -6.49
N SER A 166 0.33 -9.03 -6.11
CA SER A 166 0.55 -7.90 -7.01
C SER A 166 1.89 -8.06 -7.72
N PRO A 167 2.01 -7.92 -9.05
CA PRO A 167 3.32 -8.01 -9.72
C PRO A 167 4.34 -7.06 -9.09
N ILE A 168 5.47 -7.56 -8.60
CA ILE A 168 6.38 -6.72 -7.80
C ILE A 168 6.95 -5.55 -8.59
N GLU A 169 7.18 -5.73 -9.90
CA GLU A 169 7.63 -4.65 -10.79
C GLU A 169 6.62 -3.51 -10.87
N TRP A 170 5.31 -3.83 -10.81
CA TRP A 170 4.27 -2.81 -10.79
C TRP A 170 4.27 -2.05 -9.48
N ILE A 171 4.41 -2.77 -8.36
CA ILE A 171 4.48 -2.18 -7.02
C ILE A 171 5.73 -1.31 -6.86
N LYS A 172 6.90 -1.78 -7.34
CA LYS A 172 8.17 -1.04 -7.32
C LYS A 172 8.03 0.28 -8.08
N ARG A 173 7.48 0.24 -9.30
CA ARG A 173 7.27 1.44 -10.11
C ARG A 173 6.25 2.39 -9.48
N TRP A 174 5.13 1.86 -9.02
CA TRP A 174 4.06 2.67 -8.44
C TRP A 174 4.50 3.36 -7.13
N LEU A 175 5.19 2.66 -6.24
CA LEU A 175 5.72 3.23 -5.00
C LEU A 175 6.94 4.11 -5.24
N GLY A 176 7.86 3.67 -6.09
CA GLY A 176 9.18 4.30 -6.28
C GLY A 176 9.18 5.52 -7.18
N GLU A 177 8.30 5.56 -8.20
CA GLU A 177 8.20 6.63 -9.19
C GLU A 177 6.89 7.42 -9.10
N GLU A 178 5.98 7.04 -8.19
CA GLU A 178 4.60 7.55 -8.12
C GLU A 178 3.87 7.51 -9.48
N ARG A 179 4.14 6.46 -10.27
CA ARG A 179 3.70 6.31 -11.65
C ARG A 179 2.94 5.00 -11.86
N LEU A 180 1.79 5.08 -12.53
CA LEU A 180 1.03 3.88 -12.92
C LEU A 180 1.85 3.03 -13.91
N PRO A 181 1.79 1.68 -13.84
CA PRO A 181 2.38 0.81 -14.86
C PRO A 181 1.82 1.14 -16.25
N ASP A 182 2.64 1.00 -17.28
CA ASP A 182 2.24 1.38 -18.64
C ASP A 182 1.06 0.52 -19.12
N GLY A 183 0.06 1.18 -19.70
CA GLY A 183 -1.17 0.54 -20.19
C GLY A 183 -2.11 0.02 -19.08
N TRP A 184 -1.75 0.17 -17.81
CA TRP A 184 -2.61 -0.25 -16.71
C TRP A 184 -3.84 0.66 -16.58
N LYS A 185 -4.99 0.02 -16.35
CA LYS A 185 -6.24 0.66 -15.97
C LYS A 185 -6.97 -0.26 -14.98
N PRO A 186 -7.82 0.29 -14.09
CA PRO A 186 -8.64 -0.55 -13.24
C PRO A 186 -9.54 -1.47 -14.08
N ASP A 187 -9.53 -2.76 -13.75
CA ASP A 187 -10.33 -3.81 -14.38
C ASP A 187 -11.42 -4.37 -13.45
N ARG A 188 -11.48 -3.86 -12.22
CA ARG A 188 -12.40 -4.26 -11.16
C ARG A 188 -12.71 -3.10 -10.23
N GLU A 189 -13.79 -3.23 -9.47
CA GLU A 189 -14.10 -2.28 -8.41
C GLU A 189 -13.51 -2.71 -7.06
N VAL A 190 -12.91 -1.76 -6.34
CA VAL A 190 -12.34 -1.96 -5.00
C VAL A 190 -13.19 -1.22 -3.97
N GLY A 191 -13.80 -1.97 -3.03
CA GLY A 191 -14.64 -1.41 -1.98
C GLY A 191 -14.36 -2.00 -0.60
N PHE A 192 -15.17 -1.60 0.39
CA PHE A 192 -14.99 -2.00 1.80
C PHE A 192 -14.85 -3.51 2.02
N VAL A 193 -15.66 -4.34 1.36
CA VAL A 193 -15.62 -5.80 1.53
C VAL A 193 -14.28 -6.35 1.06
N ALA A 194 -13.84 -5.96 -0.14
CA ALA A 194 -12.56 -6.36 -0.71
C ALA A 194 -11.40 -5.95 0.20
N THR A 195 -11.39 -4.69 0.66
CA THR A 195 -10.35 -4.17 1.56
C THR A 195 -10.35 -4.89 2.91
N ASN A 196 -11.52 -5.08 3.53
CA ASN A 196 -11.61 -5.71 4.86
C ASN A 196 -11.17 -7.17 4.86
N THR A 197 -11.51 -7.93 3.80
CA THR A 197 -11.06 -9.32 3.65
C THR A 197 -9.54 -9.40 3.60
N ARG A 198 -8.90 -8.54 2.80
CA ARG A 198 -7.42 -8.49 2.68
C ARG A 198 -6.77 -8.00 3.98
N ASN A 199 -7.36 -6.99 4.63
CA ASN A 199 -6.89 -6.47 5.92
C ASN A 199 -6.82 -7.57 6.99
N LYS A 200 -7.85 -8.42 7.09
CA LYS A 200 -7.85 -9.57 8.01
C LYS A 200 -6.83 -10.63 7.61
N ALA A 201 -6.64 -10.89 6.32
CA ALA A 201 -5.67 -11.86 5.84
C ALA A 201 -4.23 -11.41 6.11
N ILE A 202 -3.91 -10.13 5.89
CA ILE A 202 -2.62 -9.54 6.24
C ILE A 202 -2.38 -9.61 7.76
N GLN A 203 -3.42 -9.34 8.56
CA GLN A 203 -3.30 -9.46 10.02
C GLN A 203 -2.88 -10.88 10.44
N LYS A 204 -3.55 -11.90 9.89
CA LYS A 204 -3.19 -13.30 10.15
C LYS A 204 -1.77 -13.64 9.70
N ALA A 205 -1.35 -13.12 8.54
CA ALA A 205 0.02 -13.30 8.07
C ALA A 205 1.05 -12.67 9.03
N MET A 206 0.78 -11.46 9.53
CA MET A 206 1.65 -10.81 10.53
C MET A 206 1.74 -11.61 11.83
N GLU A 207 0.61 -12.14 12.32
CA GLU A 207 0.54 -12.99 13.52
C GLU A 207 1.38 -14.26 13.33
N GLU A 208 1.24 -14.93 12.18
CA GLU A 208 2.02 -16.12 11.82
C GLU A 208 3.52 -15.83 11.73
N ILE A 209 3.92 -14.74 11.08
CA ILE A 209 5.34 -14.36 10.95
C ILE A 209 5.96 -14.11 12.32
N ARG A 210 5.27 -13.36 13.20
CA ARG A 210 5.76 -13.10 14.55
C ARG A 210 5.90 -14.37 15.37
N LYS A 211 4.96 -15.31 15.20
CA LYS A 211 5.03 -16.62 15.84
C LYS A 211 6.26 -17.40 15.34
N GLN A 212 6.49 -17.47 14.04
CA GLN A 212 7.66 -18.14 13.45
C GLN A 212 8.99 -17.52 13.94
N GLU A 213 9.05 -16.20 14.06
CA GLU A 213 10.23 -15.51 14.59
C GLU A 213 10.46 -15.79 16.08
N ALA A 214 9.38 -15.86 16.87
CA ALA A 214 9.48 -16.21 18.29
C ALA A 214 9.94 -17.66 18.49
N GLU A 215 9.43 -18.59 17.70
CA GLU A 215 9.85 -20.01 17.71
C GLU A 215 11.30 -20.17 17.25
N ALA A 216 11.73 -19.46 16.20
CA ALA A 216 13.12 -19.48 15.73
C ALA A 216 14.12 -18.86 16.73
N ALA A 217 13.63 -17.96 17.59
CA ALA A 217 14.41 -17.34 18.67
C ALA A 217 14.46 -18.20 19.95
N ASP A 218 13.59 -19.21 20.10
CA ASP A 218 13.60 -20.11 21.26
C ASP A 218 14.82 -21.05 21.22
N PRO A 219 15.74 -20.99 22.20
CA PRO A 219 16.90 -21.86 22.27
C PRO A 219 16.54 -23.36 22.28
N LYS A 220 15.33 -23.72 22.72
CA LYS A 220 14.87 -25.12 22.78
C LYS A 220 14.42 -25.67 21.42
N ALA A 221 14.18 -24.83 20.42
CA ALA A 221 13.81 -25.27 19.07
C ALA A 221 15.00 -25.78 18.23
N LYS A 222 16.23 -25.64 18.74
CA LYS A 222 17.48 -26.08 18.08
C LYS A 222 18.06 -27.38 18.64
N LEU A 223 17.34 -28.06 19.54
CA LEU A 223 17.67 -29.37 20.14
C LEU A 223 16.71 -30.43 19.61
#